data_AF-A0A651HCE3-F1
#
_entry.id   AF-A0A651HCE3-F1
#
_cell.length_a   1.000
_cell.length_b   1.000
_cell.length_c   1.000
_cell.angle_alpha   90.00
_cell.angle_beta   90.00
_cell.angle_gamma   90.00
#
_symmetry.space_group_name_H-M   'P 1'
#
loop_
_entity.id
_entity.type
_entity.pdbx_description
1 polymer ?
#
loop_
_entity_poly.entity_id
_entity_poly.type
_entity_poly.pdbx_seq_one_letter_code
_entity_poly.pdbx_strand_id
1 'polypeptide(L)'
;MGAYYLGATPLFALVDGVLGAPIRVAGLASPGLRAGYYLILVLVGVFLLLRPSMARWIVMGESVVNLFLLLLSVLLPIWSLPEVVLAGGDPEPPFSAVGLLNVLLVGGVLVWTFHENAWRALAPPPSAR
;
A
#
# COMPACT_ATOMS: atom_id res chain seq x y z
N MET A 1 -8.23 7.52 12.20
CA MET A 1 -7.04 7.35 11.35
C MET A 1 -5.78 6.99 12.15
N GLY A 2 -5.33 7.76 13.15
CA GLY A 2 -4.12 7.39 13.93
C GLY A 2 -4.16 5.97 14.53
N ALA A 3 -5.29 5.56 15.11
CA ALA A 3 -5.48 4.19 15.63
C ALA A 3 -5.37 3.09 14.56
N TYR A 4 -5.77 3.36 13.32
CA TYR A 4 -5.60 2.43 12.21
C TYR A 4 -4.13 2.22 11.89
N TYR A 5 -3.33 3.30 11.80
CA TYR A 5 -1.89 3.18 11.55
C TYR A 5 -1.17 2.43 12.68
N LEU A 6 -1.56 2.64 13.94
CA LEU A 6 -0.91 2.00 15.08
C LEU A 6 -1.35 0.56 15.31
N GLY A 7 -2.54 0.16 14.85
CA GLY A 7 -3.03 -1.21 14.97
C GLY A 7 -2.73 -2.07 13.74
N ALA A 8 -3.09 -1.58 12.55
CA ALA A 8 -3.02 -2.35 11.31
C ALA A 8 -1.60 -2.44 10.74
N THR A 9 -0.81 -1.35 10.80
CA THR A 9 0.56 -1.35 10.24
C THR A 9 1.49 -2.37 10.93
N PRO A 10 1.54 -2.47 12.27
CA PRO A 10 2.36 -3.49 12.93
C PRO A 10 1.89 -4.91 12.60
N LEU A 11 0.57 -5.11 12.47
CA LEU A 11 0.02 -6.40 12.05
C LEU A 11 0.47 -6.76 10.63
N PHE A 12 0.49 -5.80 9.69
CA PHE A 12 1.00 -6.02 8.34
C PHE A 12 2.50 -6.32 8.32
N ALA A 13 3.29 -5.63 9.15
CA ALA A 13 4.71 -5.90 9.30
C ALA A 13 4.97 -7.31 9.85
N LEU A 14 4.16 -7.78 10.81
CA LEU A 14 4.24 -9.13 11.34
C LEU A 14 3.86 -10.17 10.28
N VAL A 15 2.82 -9.92 9.50
CA VAL A 15 2.41 -10.81 8.40
C VAL A 15 3.48 -10.90 7.32
N ASP A 16 4.12 -9.79 6.95
CA ASP A 16 5.25 -9.80 6.01
C ASP A 16 6.44 -10.59 6.58
N GLY A 17 6.81 -10.33 7.83
CA GLY A 17 7.94 -11.00 8.47
C GLY A 17 7.76 -12.50 8.70
N VAL A 18 6.55 -12.96 9.00
CA VAL A 18 6.27 -14.37 9.34
C VAL A 18 5.82 -15.19 8.13
N LEU A 19 4.97 -14.62 7.27
CA LEU A 19 4.36 -15.33 6.15
C LEU A 19 4.98 -14.95 4.80
N GLY A 20 5.94 -14.02 4.77
CA GLY A 20 6.53 -13.53 3.53
C GLY A 20 5.51 -12.82 2.63
N ALA A 21 4.44 -12.27 3.23
CA ALA A 21 3.34 -11.63 2.54
C ALA A 21 3.46 -10.10 2.67
N PRO A 22 4.14 -9.41 1.75
CA PRO A 22 4.39 -7.97 1.84
C PRO A 22 3.13 -7.15 1.56
N ILE A 23 2.25 -7.05 2.56
CA ILE A 23 1.00 -6.30 2.43
C ILE A 23 1.31 -4.82 2.27
N ARG A 24 0.80 -4.20 1.19
CA ARG A 24 1.01 -2.77 0.81
C ARG A 24 2.39 -2.43 0.25
N VAL A 25 3.37 -3.33 0.38
CA VAL A 25 4.77 -3.11 -0.03
C VAL A 25 5.29 -4.15 -1.01
N ALA A 26 4.38 -4.86 -1.70
CA ALA A 26 4.72 -5.94 -2.63
C ALA A 26 5.69 -5.51 -3.75
N GLY A 27 5.69 -4.22 -4.14
CA GLY A 27 6.63 -3.68 -5.12
C GLY A 27 8.06 -3.47 -4.60
N LEU A 28 8.32 -3.62 -3.30
CA LEU A 28 9.66 -3.52 -2.71
C LEU A 28 10.26 -4.91 -2.56
N ALA A 29 11.39 -5.18 -3.23
CA ALA A 29 12.06 -6.48 -3.15
C ALA A 29 12.87 -6.67 -1.86
N SER A 30 13.46 -5.59 -1.33
CA SER A 30 14.34 -5.66 -0.16
C SER A 30 13.57 -5.70 1.17
N PRO A 31 13.80 -6.70 2.04
CA PRO A 31 13.19 -6.77 3.38
C PRO A 31 13.47 -5.52 4.23
N GLY A 32 14.67 -4.93 4.09
CA GLY A 32 15.04 -3.71 4.81
C GLY A 32 14.20 -2.50 4.38
N LEU A 33 13.89 -2.38 3.08
CA LEU A 33 13.03 -1.32 2.57
C LEU A 33 11.58 -1.49 3.04
N ARG A 34 11.08 -2.72 3.11
CA ARG A 34 9.74 -3.03 3.64
C ARG A 34 9.63 -2.68 5.12
N ALA A 35 10.61 -3.09 5.92
CA ALA A 35 10.67 -2.76 7.35
C ALA A 35 10.73 -1.24 7.57
N GLY A 36 11.55 -0.53 6.79
CA GLY A 36 11.62 0.93 6.81
C GLY A 36 10.29 1.59 6.47
N TYR A 37 9.58 1.09 5.46
CA TYR A 37 8.26 1.58 5.09
C TYR A 37 7.23 1.41 6.22
N TYR A 38 7.16 0.21 6.83
CA TYR A 38 6.26 -0.02 7.96
C TYR A 38 6.59 0.87 9.15
N LEU A 39 7.88 1.08 9.46
CA LEU A 39 8.30 1.99 10.53
C LEU A 39 7.84 3.43 10.25
N ILE A 40 8.00 3.92 9.03
CA ILE A 40 7.53 5.25 8.62
C ILE A 40 6.02 5.36 8.83
N LEU A 41 5.24 4.35 8.44
CA LEU A 41 3.79 4.36 8.63
C LEU A 41 3.37 4.38 10.11
N VAL A 42 4.10 3.68 10.99
CA VAL A 42 3.86 3.75 12.44
C VAL A 42 4.14 5.16 12.96
N LEU A 43 5.26 5.78 12.57
CA LEU A 43 5.61 7.15 12.95
C LEU A 43 4.58 8.17 12.44
N VAL A 44 4.08 7.99 11.21
CA VAL A 44 2.97 8.76 10.66
C VAL A 44 1.71 8.59 11.51
N GLY A 45 1.42 7.37 11.96
CA GLY A 45 0.32 7.10 12.89
C GLY A 45 0.41 7.91 14.19
N VAL A 46 1.59 7.93 14.82
CA VAL A 46 1.86 8.76 16.00
C VAL A 46 1.70 10.24 15.68
N PHE A 47 2.26 10.70 14.56
CA PHE A 47 2.14 12.09 14.13
C PHE A 47 0.68 12.53 13.93
N LEU A 48 -0.15 11.66 13.34
CA LEU A 48 -1.57 11.94 13.12
C LEU A 48 -2.40 12.00 14.41
N LEU A 49 -1.95 11.37 15.50
CA LEU A 49 -2.56 11.58 16.82
C LEU A 49 -2.30 13.00 17.33
N LEU A 50 -1.13 13.56 17.04
CA LEU A 50 -0.73 14.90 17.46
C LEU A 50 -1.27 16.00 16.53
N ARG A 51 -1.44 15.70 15.24
CA ARG A 51 -1.84 16.65 14.19
C ARG A 51 -2.96 16.07 13.30
N PRO A 52 -4.18 15.88 13.83
CA PRO A 52 -5.28 15.27 13.07
C PRO A 52 -5.72 16.09 11.86
N SER A 53 -5.47 17.41 11.84
CA SER A 53 -5.78 18.29 10.71
C SER A 53 -5.03 17.90 9.42
N MET A 54 -3.87 17.23 9.55
CA MET A 54 -3.06 16.80 8.41
C MET A 54 -3.46 15.42 7.86
N ALA A 55 -4.40 14.73 8.49
CA ALA A 55 -4.78 13.36 8.12
C ALA A 55 -5.20 13.22 6.65
N ARG A 56 -5.95 14.19 6.11
CA ARG A 56 -6.41 14.13 4.71
C ARG A 56 -5.25 14.09 3.71
N TRP A 57 -4.27 14.97 3.88
CA TRP A 57 -3.12 15.06 2.96
C TRP A 57 -2.21 13.83 3.06
N ILE A 58 -1.96 13.37 4.29
CA ILE A 58 -1.11 12.21 4.54
C ILE A 58 -1.73 10.94 3.96
N VAL A 59 -3.02 10.70 4.20
CA VAL A 59 -3.73 9.52 3.66
C VAL A 59 -3.74 9.55 2.13
N MET A 60 -3.92 10.73 1.54
CA MET A 60 -3.90 10.89 0.09
C MET A 60 -2.51 10.58 -0.49
N GLY A 61 -1.44 11.10 0.12
CA GLY A 61 -0.06 10.81 -0.28
C GLY A 61 0.29 9.32 -0.13
N GLU A 62 -0.08 8.72 0.99
CA GLU A 62 0.13 7.29 1.23
C GLU A 62 -0.64 6.41 0.23
N SER A 63 -1.86 6.83 -0.16
CA SER A 63 -2.66 6.12 -1.16
C SER A 63 -1.99 6.12 -2.52
N VAL A 64 -1.40 7.25 -2.93
CA VAL A 64 -0.62 7.35 -4.17
C VAL A 64 0.59 6.43 -4.13
N VAL A 65 1.34 6.42 -3.02
CA VAL A 65 2.52 5.55 -2.86
C VAL A 65 2.10 4.08 -2.91
N ASN A 66 1.04 3.68 -2.22
CA ASN A 66 0.55 2.30 -2.25
C ASN A 66 0.09 1.88 -3.64
N LEU A 67 -0.61 2.75 -4.37
CA LEU A 67 -1.05 2.47 -5.73
C LEU A 67 0.15 2.32 -6.67
N PHE A 68 1.17 3.17 -6.51
CA PHE A 68 2.42 3.07 -7.25
C PHE A 68 3.17 1.76 -6.95
N LEU A 69 3.32 1.39 -5.67
CA LEU A 69 3.94 0.12 -5.28
C LEU A 69 3.15 -1.09 -5.78
N LEU A 70 1.82 -1.00 -5.80
CA LEU A 70 0.96 -2.03 -6.36
C LEU A 70 1.18 -2.17 -7.86
N LEU A 71 1.22 -1.05 -8.59
CA LEU A 71 1.53 -1.04 -10.02
C LEU A 71 2.91 -1.67 -10.29
N LEU A 72 3.94 -1.29 -9.52
CA LEU A 72 5.27 -1.89 -9.65
C LEU A 72 5.28 -3.39 -9.39
N SER A 73 4.51 -3.87 -8.41
CA SER A 73 4.41 -5.31 -8.13
C SER A 73 3.83 -6.12 -9.30
N VAL A 74 3.08 -5.46 -10.18
CA VAL A 74 2.50 -6.05 -11.40
C VAL A 74 3.45 -5.88 -12.60
N LEU A 75 4.01 -4.68 -12.79
CA LEU A 75 4.80 -4.36 -13.97
C LEU A 75 6.20 -4.97 -13.95
N LEU A 76 6.87 -4.99 -12.80
CA LEU A 76 8.25 -5.48 -12.72
C LEU A 76 8.38 -6.97 -13.14
N PRO A 77 7.51 -7.89 -12.70
CA PRO A 77 7.54 -9.27 -13.20
C PRO A 77 7.34 -9.35 -14.72
N ILE A 78 6.38 -8.60 -15.26
CA ILE A 78 6.08 -8.58 -16.71
C ILE A 78 7.28 -8.08 -17.51
N TRP A 79 7.93 -7.00 -17.06
CA TRP A 79 9.11 -6.44 -17.73
C TRP A 79 10.35 -7.33 -17.64
N SER A 80 10.44 -8.20 -16.62
CA SER A 80 11.54 -9.16 -16.51
C SER A 80 11.39 -10.41 -17.40
N LEU A 81 10.20 -10.67 -17.95
CA LEU A 81 9.94 -11.87 -18.76
C LEU A 81 10.88 -12.02 -19.97
N PRO A 82 11.18 -10.99 -20.77
CA PRO A 82 12.09 -11.13 -21.90
C PRO A 82 13.49 -11.58 -21.47
N GLU A 83 13.99 -11.05 -20.35
CA GLU A 83 15.32 -11.40 -19.83
C GLU A 83 15.37 -12.86 -19.38
N VAL A 84 14.33 -13.35 -18.70
CA VAL A 84 14.22 -14.75 -18.24
C VAL A 84 14.17 -15.71 -19.44
N VAL A 85 13.37 -15.40 -20.46
CA VAL A 85 13.25 -16.23 -21.66
C VAL A 85 14.54 -16.23 -22.46
N LEU A 86 15.20 -15.08 -22.62
CA LEU A 86 16.49 -14.98 -23.30
C LEU A 86 17.62 -15.69 -22.57
N ALA A 87 17.56 -15.78 -21.24
CA ALA A 87 18.47 -16.56 -20.43
C ALA A 87 18.22 -18.08 -20.48
N GLY A 88 17.19 -18.54 -21.22
CA GLY A 88 16.81 -19.94 -21.32
C GLY A 88 16.10 -20.48 -20.07
N GLY A 89 15.61 -19.61 -19.20
CA GLY A 89 14.81 -19.99 -18.04
C GLY A 89 13.34 -20.21 -18.39
N ASP A 90 12.67 -21.04 -17.60
CA ASP A 90 11.22 -21.19 -17.70
C ASP A 90 10.54 -19.97 -17.05
N PRO A 91 9.68 -19.23 -17.77
CA PRO A 91 8.98 -18.10 -17.19
C PRO A 91 7.97 -18.60 -16.16
N GLU A 92 8.24 -18.33 -14.88
CA GLU A 92 7.24 -18.50 -13.83
C GLU A 92 6.03 -17.58 -14.08
N PRO A 93 4.83 -17.95 -13.57
CA PRO A 93 3.67 -17.07 -13.65
C PRO A 93 4.00 -15.70 -13.06
N PRO A 94 3.71 -14.58 -13.77
CA PRO A 94 4.10 -13.23 -13.33
C PRO A 94 3.37 -12.79 -12.04
N PHE A 95 2.33 -13.54 -11.64
CA PHE A 95 1.53 -13.26 -10.45
C PHE A 95 1.56 -14.47 -9.51
N SER A 96 2.10 -14.26 -8.31
CA SER A 96 1.92 -15.20 -7.21
C SER A 96 0.53 -15.05 -6.59
N ALA A 97 0.03 -16.09 -5.93
CA ALA A 97 -1.24 -16.03 -5.18
C ALA A 97 -1.24 -14.90 -4.13
N VAL A 98 -0.09 -14.63 -3.52
CA VAL A 98 0.12 -13.54 -2.56
C VAL A 98 0.07 -12.17 -3.25
N GLY A 99 0.64 -12.05 -4.46
CA GLY A 99 0.53 -10.84 -5.27
C GLY A 99 -0.91 -10.52 -5.64
N LEU A 100 -1.67 -11.52 -6.09
CA LEU A 100 -3.10 -11.40 -6.38
C LEU A 100 -3.91 -11.00 -5.15
N LEU A 101 -3.66 -11.63 -4.00
CA LEU A 101 -4.31 -11.26 -2.75
C LEU A 101 -4.01 -9.81 -2.36
N ASN A 102 -2.79 -9.34 -2.57
CA ASN A 102 -2.41 -7.95 -2.33
C ASN A 102 -3.12 -6.98 -3.27
N VAL A 103 -3.25 -7.31 -4.55
CA VAL A 103 -4.04 -6.51 -5.50
C VAL A 103 -5.48 -6.38 -5.03
N LEU A 104 -6.11 -7.48 -4.63
CA LEU A 104 -7.50 -7.48 -4.19
C LEU A 104 -7.69 -6.71 -2.88
N LEU A 105 -6.86 -6.98 -1.86
CA LEU A 105 -6.98 -6.36 -0.53
C LEU A 105 -6.58 -4.88 -0.57
N VAL A 106 -5.38 -4.58 -1.07
CA VAL A 106 -4.85 -3.20 -1.08
C VAL A 106 -5.62 -2.36 -2.10
N GLY A 107 -5.84 -2.89 -3.31
CA GLY A 107 -6.64 -2.20 -4.32
C GLY A 107 -8.06 -1.93 -3.86
N GLY A 108 -8.74 -2.92 -3.25
CA GLY A 108 -10.09 -2.74 -2.71
C GLY A 108 -10.17 -1.68 -1.62
N VAL A 109 -9.23 -1.69 -0.67
CA VAL A 109 -9.15 -0.67 0.40
C VAL A 109 -8.86 0.71 -0.17
N LEU A 110 -7.97 0.83 -1.16
CA LEU A 110 -7.66 2.11 -1.81
C LEU A 110 -8.89 2.67 -2.55
N VAL A 111 -9.62 1.85 -3.30
CA VAL A 111 -10.86 2.27 -3.98
C VAL A 111 -11.92 2.70 -2.97
N TRP A 112 -12.11 1.91 -1.91
CA TRP A 112 -13.07 2.24 -0.84
C TRP A 112 -12.72 3.57 -0.17
N THR A 113 -11.47 3.72 0.27
CA THR A 113 -11.01 4.93 0.97
C THR A 113 -11.02 6.15 0.07
N PHE A 114 -10.70 6.00 -1.22
CA PHE A 114 -10.87 7.06 -2.20
C PHE A 114 -12.34 7.45 -2.34
N HIS A 115 -13.26 6.49 -2.50
CA HIS A 115 -14.68 6.76 -2.63
C HIS A 115 -15.26 7.49 -1.41
N GLU A 116 -14.94 7.05 -0.19
CA GLU A 116 -15.39 7.72 1.05
C GLU A 116 -14.84 9.15 1.18
N ASN A 117 -13.55 9.37 0.87
CA ASN A 117 -12.92 10.67 1.07
C ASN A 117 -13.21 11.65 -0.08
N ALA A 118 -13.29 11.18 -1.33
CA ALA A 118 -13.63 11.99 -2.48
C ALA A 118 -15.07 12.54 -2.36
N TRP A 119 -16.02 11.71 -1.93
CA TRP A 119 -17.39 12.18 -1.69
C TRP A 119 -17.46 13.28 -0.62
N ARG A 120 -16.69 13.15 0.46
CA ARG A 120 -16.62 14.18 1.51
C ARG A 120 -15.90 15.45 1.08
N ALA A 121 -14.99 15.36 0.11
CA ALA A 121 -14.27 16.51 -0.44
C ALA A 121 -15.07 17.27 -1.51
N LEU A 122 -15.94 16.57 -2.24
CA LEU A 122 -16.80 17.13 -3.29
C LEU A 122 -18.16 17.61 -2.77
N ALA A 123 -18.55 17.21 -1.55
CA ALA A 123 -19.76 17.73 -0.92
C ALA A 123 -19.63 19.25 -0.70
N PRO A 124 -20.63 20.07 -1.10
CA PRO A 124 -20.61 21.51 -0.85
C PRO A 124 -20.52 21.76 0.66
N PRO A 125 -19.80 22.82 1.09
CA PRO A 125 -19.73 23.16 2.50
C PRO A 125 -21.15 23.32 3.05
N PRO A 126 -21.43 22.87 4.28
CA PRO A 126 -22.74 23.05 4.89
C PRO A 126 -23.06 24.55 4.84
N SER A 127 -24.18 24.90 4.21
CA SER A 127 -24.64 26.28 4.15
C SER A 127 -24.79 26.77 5.59
N ALA A 128 -24.04 27.82 5.93
CA ALA A 128 -24.15 28.47 7.23
C ALA A 128 -25.62 28.89 7.43
N ARG A 129 -26.28 28.24 8.38
CA ARG A 129 -27.59 28.65 8.90
C ARG A 129 -27.37 29.36 10.23
#